data_AF-H8Z0H3-F1
#
_entry.id   AF-H8Z0H3-F1
#
_cell.length_a   1.000
_cell.length_b   1.000
_cell.length_c   1.000
_cell.angle_alpha   90.00
_cell.angle_beta   90.00
_cell.angle_gamma   90.00
#
_symmetry.space_group_name_H-M   'P 1'
#
loop_
_entity.id
_entity.type
_entity.pdbx_description
1 polymer ?
#
loop_
_entity_poly.entity_id
_entity_poly.type
_entity_poly.pdbx_seq_one_letter_code
_entity_poly.pdbx_strand_id
1 'polypeptide(L)'
;MSKSNYALSAPQSILEAARRAAKRDGVSLNQFINTALAEKVATLETEAVFTRRAERADRARFLDVLKRLGRDPPRPGDELS
;
A
#
# COMPACT_ATOMS: atom_id res chain seq x y z
N MET A 1 -14.55 22.34 4.06
CA MET A 1 -14.78 20.92 3.71
C MET A 1 -16.19 20.56 4.16
N SER A 2 -17.11 20.29 3.22
CA SER A 2 -18.48 19.87 3.56
C SER A 2 -18.41 18.49 4.22
N LYS A 3 -18.89 18.35 5.45
CA LYS A 3 -19.01 17.04 6.12
C LYS A 3 -20.25 16.33 5.56
N SER A 4 -20.08 15.51 4.53
CA SER A 4 -21.13 14.59 4.10
C SER A 4 -21.16 13.40 5.05
N ASN A 5 -22.23 13.26 5.84
CA ASN A 5 -22.44 12.07 6.65
C ASN A 5 -23.02 10.97 5.76
N TYR A 6 -22.24 9.92 5.47
CA TYR A 6 -22.68 8.80 4.67
C TYR A 6 -23.13 7.65 5.56
N ALA A 7 -24.39 7.22 5.42
CA ALA A 7 -24.89 6.06 6.15
C ALA A 7 -24.27 4.78 5.55
N LEU A 8 -23.28 4.22 6.23
CA LEU A 8 -22.64 2.97 5.82
C LEU A 8 -23.48 1.78 6.30
N SER A 9 -23.97 0.98 5.37
CA SER A 9 -24.56 -0.34 5.65
C SER A 9 -23.54 -1.43 5.35
N ALA A 10 -23.30 -2.31 6.33
CA ALA A 10 -22.40 -3.46 6.19
C ALA A 10 -22.96 -4.64 6.99
N PRO A 11 -22.62 -5.90 6.63
CA PRO A 11 -23.03 -7.06 7.39
C PRO A 11 -22.61 -6.95 8.87
N GLN A 12 -23.46 -7.44 9.77
CA GLN A 12 -23.25 -7.36 11.22
C GLN A 12 -21.88 -7.93 11.64
N SER A 13 -21.48 -9.07 11.06
CA SER A 13 -20.19 -9.71 11.34
C SER A 13 -18.98 -8.81 11.02
N ILE A 14 -19.08 -8.01 9.96
CA ILE A 14 -18.04 -7.05 9.54
C ILE A 14 -18.01 -5.86 10.50
N LEU A 15 -19.17 -5.31 10.87
CA LEU A 15 -19.26 -4.22 11.83
C LEU A 15 -18.68 -4.62 13.19
N GLU A 16 -18.93 -5.85 13.64
CA GLU A 16 -18.34 -6.38 14.88
C GLU A 16 -16.82 -6.52 14.79
N ALA A 17 -16.30 -7.02 13.67
CA ALA A 17 -14.86 -7.10 13.45
C ALA A 17 -14.21 -5.70 13.45
N ALA A 18 -14.81 -4.73 12.76
CA ALA A 18 -14.34 -3.35 12.74
C ALA A 18 -14.40 -2.70 14.13
N ARG A 19 -15.44 -2.97 14.93
CA ARG A 19 -15.52 -2.50 16.33
C ARG A 19 -14.41 -3.08 17.21
N ARG A 20 -14.10 -4.38 17.07
CA ARG A 20 -12.99 -5.00 17.81
C ARG A 20 -11.65 -4.38 17.42
N ALA A 21 -11.44 -4.15 16.13
CA ALA A 21 -10.23 -3.49 15.63
C ALA A 21 -10.11 -2.04 16.13
N ALA A 22 -11.17 -1.23 15.99
CA ALA A 22 -11.21 0.15 16.49
C ALA A 22 -10.93 0.23 18.00
N LYS A 23 -11.50 -0.70 18.78
CA LYS A 23 -11.26 -0.78 20.24
C LYS A 23 -9.80 -1.11 20.56
N ARG A 24 -9.19 -2.06 19.84
CA ARG A 24 -7.77 -2.42 20.01
C ARG A 24 -6.86 -1.23 19.68
N ASP A 25 -7.24 -0.46 18.65
CA ASP A 25 -6.45 0.67 18.17
C ASP A 25 -6.78 1.98 18.93
N GLY A 26 -7.70 1.94 19.90
CA GLY A 26 -8.05 3.08 20.77
C GLY A 26 -8.80 4.22 20.07
N VAL A 27 -9.46 3.95 18.94
CA VAL A 27 -10.13 4.96 18.10
C VAL A 27 -11.63 4.70 17.97
N SER A 28 -12.38 5.72 17.55
CA SER A 28 -13.80 5.55 17.21
C SER A 28 -13.97 4.67 15.97
N LEU A 29 -15.11 3.98 15.86
CA LEU A 29 -15.42 3.15 14.68
C LEU A 29 -15.37 3.97 13.37
N ASN A 30 -15.90 5.20 13.38
CA ASN A 30 -15.88 6.06 12.19
C ASN A 30 -14.46 6.45 11.80
N GLN A 31 -13.60 6.76 12.78
CA GLN A 31 -12.20 7.06 12.50
C GLN A 31 -11.49 5.83 11.93
N PHE A 32 -11.70 4.65 12.53
CA PHE A 32 -11.14 3.40 12.02
C PHE A 32 -11.56 3.14 10.57
N ILE A 33 -12.85 3.29 10.25
CA ILE A 33 -13.37 3.09 8.88
C ILE A 33 -12.77 4.10 7.91
N ASN A 34 -12.66 5.37 8.31
CA ASN A 34 -12.08 6.41 7.45
C ASN A 34 -10.59 6.16 7.18
N THR A 35 -9.83 5.74 8.18
CA THR A 35 -8.42 5.36 8.02
C THR A 35 -8.29 4.15 7.09
N ALA A 36 -9.07 3.10 7.32
CA ALA A 36 -9.05 1.91 6.46
C ALA A 36 -9.44 2.23 5.00
N LEU A 37 -10.39 3.15 4.80
CA LEU A 37 -10.76 3.62 3.47
C LEU A 37 -9.61 4.38 2.81
N ALA A 38 -8.95 5.29 3.55
CA ALA A 38 -7.79 6.03 3.05
C ALA A 38 -6.64 5.08 2.66
N GLU A 39 -6.35 4.07 3.49
CA GLU A 39 -5.35 3.03 3.20
C GLU A 39 -5.71 2.23 1.95
N LYS A 40 -6.98 1.82 1.80
CA LYS A 40 -7.42 1.09 0.60
C LYS A 40 -7.29 1.94 -0.66
N VAL A 41 -7.68 3.21 -0.61
CA VAL A 41 -7.54 4.15 -1.73
C VAL A 41 -6.07 4.32 -2.09
N ALA A 42 -5.20 4.61 -1.11
CA ALA A 42 -3.77 4.75 -1.33
C ALA A 42 -3.14 3.49 -1.95
N THR A 43 -3.59 2.31 -1.52
CA THR A 43 -3.15 1.02 -2.07
C THR A 43 -3.53 0.90 -3.55
N LEU A 44 -4.78 1.18 -3.90
CA LEU A 44 -5.26 1.10 -5.28
C LEU A 44 -4.56 2.12 -6.19
N GLU A 45 -4.33 3.34 -5.70
CA GLU A 45 -3.59 4.36 -6.43
C GLU A 45 -2.12 3.96 -6.65
N THR A 46 -1.51 3.36 -5.63
CA THR A 46 -0.14 2.85 -5.70
C THR A 46 -0.02 1.72 -6.72
N GLU A 47 -0.95 0.77 -6.72
CA GLU A 47 -1.03 -0.28 -7.73
C GLU A 47 -1.12 0.31 -9.13
N ALA A 48 -1.98 1.30 -9.35
CA ALA A 48 -2.11 1.96 -10.64
C ALA A 48 -0.83 2.69 -11.09
N VAL A 49 -0.05 3.26 -10.16
CA VAL A 49 1.27 3.83 -10.45
C VAL A 49 2.24 2.75 -10.94
N PHE A 50 2.31 1.62 -10.25
CA PHE A 50 3.20 0.53 -10.64
C PHE A 50 2.82 -0.06 -12.00
N THR A 51 1.53 -0.28 -12.26
CA THR A 51 1.06 -0.78 -13.56
C THR A 51 1.45 0.16 -14.70
N ARG A 52 1.18 1.47 -14.57
CA ARG A 52 1.56 2.46 -15.59
C ARG A 52 3.07 2.58 -15.81
N ARG A 53 3.88 2.29 -14.79
CA ARG A 53 5.35 2.28 -14.91
C ARG A 53 5.82 0.98 -15.58
N ALA A 54 5.22 -0.14 -15.23
CA ALA A 54 5.53 -1.44 -15.83
C ALA A 54 5.25 -1.46 -17.33
N GLU A 55 4.17 -0.81 -17.80
CA GLU A 55 3.87 -0.66 -19.24
C GLU A 55 4.98 0.05 -20.03
N ARG A 56 5.77 0.90 -19.37
CA ARG A 56 6.89 1.64 -19.99
C ARG A 56 8.24 0.96 -19.76
N ALA A 57 8.25 -0.15 -19.03
CA ALA A 57 9.48 -0.80 -18.65
C ALA A 57 10.08 -1.54 -19.85
N ASP A 58 11.34 -1.28 -20.14
CA ASP A 58 12.13 -2.06 -21.09
C ASP A 58 13.09 -2.97 -20.33
N ARG A 59 12.72 -4.25 -20.26
CA ARG A 59 13.50 -5.27 -19.56
C ARG A 59 14.86 -5.51 -20.22
N ALA A 60 14.95 -5.42 -21.54
CA ALA A 60 16.20 -5.64 -22.26
C ALA A 60 17.18 -4.50 -21.97
N ARG A 61 16.71 -3.24 -22.03
CA ARG A 61 17.50 -2.07 -21.65
C ARG A 61 17.93 -2.11 -20.19
N PHE A 62 17.04 -2.53 -19.28
CA PHE A 62 17.39 -2.69 -17.86
C PHE A 62 18.55 -3.67 -17.66
N LEU A 63 18.48 -4.86 -18.28
CA LEU A 63 19.54 -5.86 -18.20
C LEU A 63 20.84 -5.40 -18.85
N ASP A 64 20.77 -4.66 -19.96
CA ASP A 64 21.95 -4.09 -20.61
C ASP A 64 22.68 -3.09 -19.71
N VAL A 65 21.94 -2.22 -19.01
CA VAL A 65 22.52 -1.31 -18.01
C VAL A 65 23.17 -2.10 -16.86
N LEU A 66 22.50 -3.14 -16.34
CA LEU A 66 23.07 -3.96 -15.27
C LEU A 66 24.39 -4.64 -15.67
N LYS A 67 24.53 -5.09 -16.92
CA LYS A 67 25.79 -5.70 -17.43
C LYS A 67 26.96 -4.73 -17.45
N ARG A 68 26.70 -3.42 -17.51
CA ARG A 68 27.72 -2.37 -17.53
C ARG A 68 28.17 -1.94 -16.12
N LEU A 69 27.47 -2.40 -15.08
CA LEU A 69 27.87 -2.11 -13.70
C LEU A 69 29.23 -2.76 -13.40
N GLY A 70 30.01 -2.10 -12.56
CA GLY A 70 31.32 -2.57 -12.11
C GLY A 70 31.22 -3.93 -11.40
N ARG A 71 32.31 -4.68 -11.42
CA ARG A 71 32.43 -5.97 -10.69
C ARG A 71 32.94 -5.78 -9.26
N ASP A 72 32.76 -4.60 -8.70
CA ASP A 72 33.19 -4.33 -7.34
C ASP A 72 32.47 -5.31 -6.41
N PRO A 73 33.18 -5.89 -5.43
CA PRO A 73 32.55 -6.75 -4.45
C PRO A 73 31.45 -5.97 -3.70
N PRO A 74 30.43 -6.67 -3.18
CA PRO A 74 29.45 -6.07 -2.27
C PRO A 74 30.16 -5.31 -1.15
N ARG A 75 29.59 -4.19 -0.71
CA ARG A 75 30.19 -3.43 0.39
C ARG A 75 30.01 -4.23 1.69
N PRO A 76 30.87 -4.01 2.70
CA PRO A 76 30.61 -4.55 4.03
C PRO A 76 29.19 -4.17 4.49
N GLY A 77 28.36 -5.14 4.85
CA GLY A 77 26.93 -4.98 5.16
C GLY A 77 25.96 -5.39 4.05
N ASP A 78 26.42 -5.65 2.82
CA ASP A 78 25.61 -6.16 1.71
C ASP A 78 25.63 -7.72 1.64
N GLU A 79 26.09 -8.39 2.70
CA GLU A 79 26.16 -9.85 2.73
C GLU A 79 24.75 -10.48 2.76
N LEU A 80 24.53 -11.53 1.98
CA LEU A 80 23.31 -12.32 2.05
C LEU A 80 23.29 -13.11 3.37
N SER A 81 22.30 -12.85 4.22
CA SER A 81 22.04 -13.58 5.47
C SER A 81 21.44 -14.97 5.24
#